data_AF-A0A4Y9TBJ6-F1
#
_entry.id   AF-A0A4Y9TBJ6-F1
#
_cell.length_a   1.000
_cell.length_b   1.000
_cell.length_c   1.000
_cell.angle_alpha   90.00
_cell.angle_beta   90.00
_cell.angle_gamma   90.00
#
_symmetry.space_group_name_H-M   'P 1'
#
loop_
_entity.id
_entity.type
_entity.pdbx_description
1 polymer ?
#
loop_
_entity_poly.entity_id
_entity_poly.type
_entity_poly.pdbx_seq_one_letter_code
_entity_poly.pdbx_strand_id
1 'polypeptide(L)'
;LDPNAVFRSPMAHTPYPGAPVVSMILNTVFNIFQDFAYHRELAAADGLNVVLEFSARVGEKQLKGIDLIRFNEQGKIVEFEVMVRPLSGLQALGEEMGRRLGAYLAASKA
;
A
#
# COMPACT_ATOMS: atom_id res chain seq x y z
N LEU A 1 9.74 9.30 3.30
CA LEU A 1 10.25 8.07 2.68
C LEU A 1 11.77 8.14 2.63
N ASP A 2 12.45 7.05 2.95
CA ASP A 2 13.87 6.88 2.64
C ASP A 2 14.07 6.82 1.11
N PRO A 3 15.15 7.35 0.52
CA PRO A 3 15.38 7.27 -0.93
C PRO A 3 15.27 5.86 -1.52
N ASN A 4 15.66 4.85 -0.73
CA ASN A 4 15.63 3.44 -1.10
C ASN A 4 14.41 2.70 -0.53
N ALA A 5 13.36 3.42 -0.12
CA ALA A 5 12.16 2.82 0.42
C ALA A 5 11.57 1.78 -0.54
N VAL A 6 11.02 0.69 0.02
CA VAL A 6 10.45 -0.42 -0.74
C VAL A 6 8.97 -0.54 -0.44
N PHE A 7 8.15 -0.69 -1.48
CA PHE A 7 6.73 -1.02 -1.34
C PHE A 7 6.47 -2.49 -1.69
N ARG A 8 5.74 -3.19 -0.82
CA ARG A 8 5.28 -4.57 -1.03
C ARG A 8 3.78 -4.58 -1.25
N SER A 9 3.39 -5.00 -2.45
CA SER A 9 2.01 -4.96 -2.92
C SER A 9 1.20 -6.17 -2.42
N PRO A 10 -0.09 -6.01 -2.14
CA PRO A 10 -0.98 -7.14 -1.87
C PRO A 10 -1.28 -7.95 -3.15
N MET A 11 -0.94 -7.41 -4.33
CA MET A 11 -1.22 -8.00 -5.65
C MET A 11 0.01 -8.62 -6.32
N ALA A 12 1.19 -8.02 -6.13
CA ALA A 12 2.42 -8.39 -6.84
C ALA A 12 3.48 -8.89 -5.87
N HIS A 13 4.06 -10.06 -6.17
CA HIS A 13 5.11 -10.65 -5.35
C HIS A 13 6.42 -9.86 -5.39
N THR A 14 6.79 -9.33 -6.57
CA THR A 14 8.01 -8.53 -6.72
C THR A 14 7.82 -7.14 -6.08
N PRO A 15 8.71 -6.71 -5.18
CA PRO A 15 8.61 -5.41 -4.54
C PRO A 15 8.94 -4.25 -5.50
N TYR A 16 8.46 -3.05 -5.17
CA TYR A 16 8.70 -1.82 -5.91
C TYR A 16 9.69 -0.94 -5.15
N PRO A 17 10.97 -0.84 -5.59
CA PRO A 17 11.97 -0.04 -4.92
C PRO A 17 11.92 1.44 -5.34
N GLY A 18 12.32 2.31 -4.41
CA GLY A 18 12.57 3.74 -4.66
C GLY A 18 11.45 4.66 -4.18
N ALA A 19 11.80 5.70 -3.43
CA ALA A 19 10.84 6.66 -2.87
C ALA A 19 9.84 7.25 -3.88
N PRO A 20 10.22 7.63 -5.12
CA PRO A 20 9.26 8.18 -6.09
C PRO A 20 8.18 7.17 -6.47
N VAL A 21 8.56 5.91 -6.67
CA VAL A 21 7.64 4.82 -7.03
C VAL A 21 6.72 4.50 -5.86
N VAL A 22 7.27 4.37 -4.65
CA VAL A 22 6.48 4.14 -3.43
C VAL A 22 5.47 5.27 -3.23
N SER A 23 5.90 6.53 -3.32
CA SER A 23 5.02 7.69 -3.17
C SER A 23 3.88 7.68 -4.19
N MET A 24 4.19 7.40 -5.46
CA MET A 24 3.18 7.33 -6.51
C MET A 24 2.15 6.23 -6.24
N ILE A 25 2.59 5.03 -5.86
CA ILE A 25 1.69 3.91 -5.58
C ILE A 25 0.77 4.23 -4.41
N LEU A 26 1.32 4.72 -3.30
CA LEU A 26 0.54 5.07 -2.11
C LEU A 26 -0.50 6.15 -2.42
N ASN A 27 -0.10 7.23 -3.11
CA ASN A 27 -1.04 8.27 -3.55
C ASN A 27 -2.14 7.70 -4.46
N THR A 28 -1.81 6.75 -5.33
CA THR A 28 -2.81 6.15 -6.23
C THR A 28 -3.82 5.32 -5.45
N VAL A 29 -3.35 4.46 -4.54
CA VAL A 29 -4.20 3.60 -3.69
C VAL A 29 -5.12 4.43 -2.79
N PHE A 30 -4.61 5.50 -2.17
CA PHE A 30 -5.43 6.38 -1.33
C PHE A 30 -6.57 7.05 -2.10
N ASN A 31 -6.38 7.33 -3.39
CA ASN A 31 -7.44 7.89 -4.23
C ASN A 31 -8.44 6.82 -4.74
N ILE A 32 -8.16 5.53 -4.55
CA ILE A 32 -9.06 4.42 -4.93
C ILE A 32 -9.98 4.07 -3.77
N PHE A 33 -9.43 4.03 -2.56
CA PHE A 33 -10.20 3.69 -1.37
C PHE A 33 -11.29 4.72 -1.09
N GLN A 34 -12.49 4.21 -0.85
CA GLN A 34 -13.65 4.96 -0.40
C GLN A 34 -13.95 4.54 1.03
N ASP A 35 -14.53 5.45 1.82
CA ASP A 35 -14.90 5.20 3.22
C ASP A 35 -13.74 4.63 4.06
N PHE A 36 -12.51 5.09 3.78
CA PHE A 36 -11.31 4.61 4.43
C PHE A 36 -11.29 5.04 5.91
N ALA A 37 -11.05 4.09 6.80
CA ALA A 37 -10.92 4.34 8.23
C ALA A 37 -9.88 3.40 8.86
N TYR A 38 -8.97 3.98 9.66
CA TYR A 38 -8.10 3.20 10.55
C TYR A 38 -8.87 2.70 11.78
N HIS A 39 -8.40 1.57 12.33
CA HIS A 39 -8.99 0.89 13.49
C HIS A 39 -7.92 0.64 14.55
N ARG A 40 -7.33 -0.56 14.55
CA ARG A 40 -6.30 -0.96 15.51
C ARG A 40 -4.93 -0.53 15.02
N GLU A 41 -4.11 -0.12 15.97
CA GLU A 41 -2.70 0.20 15.75
C GLU A 41 -1.86 -0.70 16.66
N LEU A 42 -0.84 -1.34 16.10
CA LEU A 42 0.08 -2.21 16.83
C LEU A 42 1.51 -1.77 16.55
N ALA A 43 2.29 -1.51 17.59
CA ALA A 43 3.70 -1.19 17.47
C ALA A 43 4.56 -2.37 17.93
N ALA A 44 5.67 -2.62 17.23
CA ALA A 44 6.69 -3.53 17.71
C ALA A 44 7.47 -2.93 18.89
N ALA A 45 8.06 -3.79 19.72
CA ALA A 45 8.80 -3.36 20.90
C ALA A 45 10.04 -2.51 20.60
N ASP A 46 10.60 -2.63 19.39
CA ASP A 46 11.73 -1.81 18.93
C ASP A 46 11.34 -0.38 18.55
N GLY A 47 10.05 -0.07 18.46
CA GLY A 47 9.54 1.24 18.06
C GLY A 47 9.75 1.59 16.58
N LEU A 48 10.24 0.64 15.76
CA LEU A 48 10.59 0.86 14.35
C LEU A 48 9.59 0.21 13.38
N ASN A 49 8.59 -0.51 13.90
CA ASN A 49 7.58 -1.15 13.07
C ASN A 49 6.17 -0.87 13.64
N VAL A 50 5.22 -0.58 12.74
CA VAL A 50 3.82 -0.40 13.09
C VAL A 50 2.93 -1.15 12.11
N VAL A 51 1.82 -1.69 12.61
CA VAL A 51 0.71 -2.24 11.84
C VAL A 51 -0.51 -1.35 12.06
N LEU A 52 -1.05 -0.79 10.99
CA LEU A 52 -2.27 0.01 11.00
C LEU A 52 -3.38 -0.77 10.31
N GLU A 53 -4.35 -1.28 11.07
CA GLU A 53 -5.52 -1.93 10.50
C GLU A 53 -6.47 -0.87 9.92
N PHE A 54 -6.97 -1.11 8.72
CA PHE A 54 -7.99 -0.27 8.10
C PHE A 54 -9.17 -1.07 7.55
N SER A 55 -10.29 -0.37 7.35
CA SER A 55 -11.37 -0.76 6.45
C SER A 55 -11.50 0.24 5.32
N ALA A 56 -11.94 -0.22 4.17
CA ALA A 56 -12.30 0.65 3.06
C ALA A 56 -13.29 -0.06 2.14
N ARG A 57 -13.67 0.62 1.07
CA ARG A 57 -14.48 0.10 -0.02
C ARG A 57 -13.88 0.48 -1.37
N VAL A 58 -13.99 -0.41 -2.35
CA VAL A 58 -13.66 -0.17 -3.76
C VAL A 58 -14.89 -0.52 -4.59
N GLY A 59 -15.57 0.49 -5.14
CA GLY A 59 -16.89 0.31 -5.77
C GLY A 59 -17.87 -0.32 -4.78
N GLU A 60 -18.49 -1.45 -5.12
CA GLU A 60 -19.41 -2.14 -4.21
C GLU A 60 -18.71 -3.14 -3.26
N LYS A 61 -17.38 -3.27 -3.32
CA LYS A 61 -16.63 -4.27 -2.55
C LYS A 61 -16.04 -3.65 -1.28
N GLN A 62 -16.55 -4.07 -0.13
CA GLN A 62 -15.93 -3.76 1.16
C GLN A 62 -14.67 -4.62 1.37
N LEU A 63 -13.68 -4.03 2.03
CA LEU A 63 -12.44 -4.70 2.36
C LEU A 63 -11.89 -4.26 3.73
N LYS A 64 -11.04 -5.11 4.28
CA LYS A 64 -10.16 -4.81 5.40
C LYS A 64 -8.72 -5.04 4.98
N GLY A 65 -7.81 -4.28 5.56
CA GLY A 65 -6.39 -4.46 5.31
C GLY A 65 -5.54 -3.98 6.46
N ILE A 66 -4.24 -4.11 6.26
CA ILE A 66 -3.22 -3.54 7.12
C ILE A 66 -2.18 -2.82 6.28
N ASP A 67 -1.67 -1.72 6.83
CA ASP A 67 -0.41 -1.14 6.44
C ASP A 67 0.64 -1.57 7.46
N LEU A 68 1.62 -2.37 7.04
CA LEU A 68 2.77 -2.77 7.83
C LEU A 68 3.96 -1.90 7.41
N ILE A 69 4.39 -1.01 8.31
CA ILE A 69 5.33 0.06 7.99
C ILE A 69 6.57 -0.11 8.86
N ARG A 70 7.74 -0.14 8.23
CA ARG A 70 9.05 -0.11 8.90
C ARG A 70 9.73 1.24 8.70
N PHE A 71 10.29 1.76 9.78
CA PHE A 71 11.07 2.99 9.82
C PHE A 71 12.55 2.68 10.06
N ASN A 72 13.44 3.58 9.61
CA ASN A 72 14.80 3.66 10.11
C ASN A 72 14.86 4.52 11.38
N GLU A 73 16.03 4.56 12.02
CA GLU A 73 16.28 5.34 13.25
C GLU A 73 16.09 6.86 13.07
N GLN A 74 16.08 7.36 11.82
CA GLN A 74 15.82 8.76 11.49
C GLN A 74 14.32 9.03 11.24
N GLY A 75 13.44 8.06 11.52
CA GLY A 75 11.99 8.17 11.35
C GLY A 75 11.53 8.19 9.89
N LYS A 76 12.37 7.73 8.94
CA LYS A 76 11.97 7.59 7.53
C LYS A 76 11.44 6.18 7.29
N ILE A 77 10.32 6.08 6.58
CA ILE A 77 9.79 4.80 6.09
C ILE A 77 10.80 4.17 5.12
N VAL A 78 11.24 2.95 5.42
CA VAL A 78 12.13 2.12 4.58
C VAL A 78 11.37 0.97 3.91
N GLU A 79 10.27 0.51 4.50
CA GLU A 79 9.41 -0.53 3.93
C GLU A 79 7.95 -0.20 4.22
N PHE A 80 7.10 -0.36 3.22
CA PHE A 80 5.66 -0.21 3.32
C PHE A 80 5.00 -1.43 2.66
N GLU A 81 4.41 -2.31 3.46
CA GLU A 81 3.74 -3.52 3.01
C GLU A 81 2.24 -3.42 3.25
N VAL A 82 1.45 -3.80 2.25
CA VAL A 82 0.00 -3.77 2.33
C VAL A 82 -0.55 -5.17 2.16
N MET A 83 -1.50 -5.55 3.01
CA MET A 83 -2.31 -6.77 2.85
C MET A 83 -3.79 -6.41 2.87
N VAL A 84 -4.58 -7.06 2.02
CA VAL A 84 -6.02 -6.80 1.88
C VAL A 84 -6.81 -8.11 1.84
N ARG A 85 -7.98 -8.10 2.47
CA ARG A 85 -8.99 -9.17 2.44
C ARG A 85 -10.40 -8.61 2.32
N PRO A 86 -11.39 -9.40 1.87
CA PRO A 86 -11.27 -10.71 1.23
C PRO A 86 -10.75 -10.62 -0.21
N LEU A 87 -10.56 -11.77 -0.87
CA LEU A 87 -10.06 -11.84 -2.25
C LEU A 87 -10.87 -10.95 -3.22
N SER A 88 -12.18 -10.85 -3.06
CA SER A 88 -13.02 -9.99 -3.91
C SER A 88 -12.71 -8.50 -3.77
N GLY A 89 -12.35 -8.03 -2.57
CA GLY A 89 -11.87 -6.67 -2.35
C GLY A 89 -10.47 -6.45 -2.94
N LEU A 90 -9.59 -7.45 -2.80
CA LEU A 90 -8.27 -7.45 -3.41
C LEU A 90 -8.34 -7.38 -4.94
N GLN A 91 -9.22 -8.17 -5.57
CA GLN A 91 -9.45 -8.15 -7.01
C GLN A 91 -9.95 -6.77 -7.49
N ALA A 92 -10.93 -6.20 -6.81
CA ALA A 92 -11.46 -4.87 -7.14
C ALA A 92 -10.37 -3.77 -7.03
N LEU A 93 -9.53 -3.83 -6.01
CA LEU A 93 -8.38 -2.94 -5.88
C LEU A 93 -7.39 -3.13 -7.04
N GLY A 94 -7.07 -4.39 -7.38
CA GLY A 94 -6.17 -4.72 -8.48
C GLY A 94 -6.66 -4.21 -9.84
N GLU A 95 -7.95 -4.35 -10.12
CA GLU A 95 -8.58 -3.84 -11.34
C GLU A 95 -8.45 -2.31 -11.45
N GLU A 96 -8.78 -1.57 -10.38
CA GLU A 96 -8.70 -0.11 -10.40
C GLU A 96 -7.25 0.39 -10.45
N MET A 97 -6.33 -0.29 -9.76
CA MET A 97 -4.89 -0.03 -9.87
C MET A 97 -4.40 -0.24 -11.32
N GLY A 98 -4.85 -1.30 -11.98
CA GLY A 98 -4.57 -1.55 -13.40
C GLY A 98 -5.12 -0.46 -14.31
N ARG A 99 -6.30 0.09 -14.03
CA ARG A 99 -6.88 1.20 -14.80
C ARG A 99 -6.09 2.50 -14.64
N ARG A 100 -5.65 2.83 -13.42
CA ARG A 100 -4.95 4.09 -13.12
C ARG A 100 -3.46 4.04 -13.46
N LEU A 101 -2.80 2.92 -13.15
CA LEU A 101 -1.38 2.73 -13.39
C LEU A 101 -1.06 2.02 -14.70
N GLY A 102 -2.03 1.46 -15.42
CA GLY A 102 -1.79 0.79 -16.70
C GLY A 102 -1.08 1.69 -17.71
N ALA A 103 -1.42 2.98 -17.75
CA ALA A 103 -0.73 3.96 -18.57
C ALA A 103 0.70 4.28 -18.07
N TYR A 104 0.91 4.31 -16.75
CA TYR A 104 2.23 4.58 -16.16
C TYR A 104 3.19 3.39 -16.27
N LEU A 105 2.71 2.18 -15.98
CA LEU A 105 3.48 0.93 -16.05
C LEU A 105 3.84 0.55 -17.48
N ALA A 106 3.02 0.91 -18.46
CA ALA A 106 3.36 0.78 -19.87
C ALA A 106 4.52 1.71 -20.26
N ALA A 107 4.57 2.92 -19.70
CA ALA A 107 5.64 3.90 -19.95
C ALA A 107 6.94 3.58 -19.19
N SER A 108 6.87 2.91 -18.03
CA SER A 108 8.05 2.57 -17.22
C SER A 108 8.73 1.24 -17.61
N LYS A 109 8.12 0.45 -18.50
CA LYS A 109 8.67 -0.78 -19.08
C LYS A 109 9.30 -0.57 -20.47
N ALA A 110 9.18 0.64 -21.03
CA ALA A 110 9.74 1.02 -22.33
C ALA A 110 11.14 1.63 -22.19
#